data_AF-A0A1F8EBK8-F1
#
_entry.id   AF-A0A1F8EBK8-F1
#
_cell.length_a   1.000
_cell.length_b   1.000
_cell.length_c   1.000
_cell.angle_alpha   90.00
_cell.angle_beta   90.00
_cell.angle_gamma   90.00
#
_symmetry.space_group_name_H-M   'P 1'
#
loop_
_entity.id
_entity.type
_entity.pdbx_description
1 polymer ?
#
loop_
_entity_poly.entity_id
_entity_poly.type
_entity_poly.pdbx_seq_one_letter_code
_entity_poly.pdbx_strand_id
1 'polypeptide(L)'
;MTLLYFVELFELDSNANQKKIATFKLLDEGSGAVEIDGNRERPIIENIQGEGIFDYKYARPGKLYLYDGMNFLENLKYHFRPGYLLATDVKKQVVDN
;
A
#
# COMPACT_ATOMS: atom_id res chain seq x y z
N MET A 1 11.98 -2.53 20.29
CA MET A 1 12.21 -2.16 18.89
C MET A 1 11.28 -2.95 18.01
N THR A 2 10.33 -2.27 17.38
CA THR A 2 9.37 -2.87 16.45
C THR A 2 9.71 -2.41 15.05
N LEU A 3 9.58 -3.29 14.05
CA LEU A 3 9.78 -2.92 12.65
C LEU A 3 8.45 -2.44 12.05
N LEU A 4 8.47 -1.26 11.45
CA LEU A 4 7.37 -0.74 10.63
C LEU A 4 7.73 -0.92 9.16
N TYR A 5 6.84 -1.59 8.45
CA TYR A 5 6.87 -1.74 7.00
C TYR A 5 5.82 -0.83 6.40
N PHE A 6 6.15 -0.09 5.35
CA PHE A 6 5.18 0.81 4.75
C PHE A 6 5.40 1.07 3.27
N VAL A 7 4.30 1.38 2.58
CA VAL A 7 4.26 1.85 1.19
C VAL A 7 3.54 3.19 1.17
N GLU A 8 4.13 4.17 0.51
CA GLU A 8 3.50 5.47 0.31
C GLU A 8 2.86 5.52 -1.07
N LEU A 9 1.63 6.01 -1.14
CA LEU A 9 0.89 6.24 -2.38
C LEU A 9 0.86 7.72 -2.69
N PHE A 10 1.27 8.06 -3.91
CA PHE A 10 1.29 9.39 -4.45
C PHE A 10 0.33 9.52 -5.62
N GLU A 11 -0.22 10.71 -5.78
CA GLU A 11 -1.06 11.13 -6.89
C GLU A 11 -0.40 12.32 -7.59
N LEU A 12 -0.41 12.32 -8.92
CA LEU A 12 0.07 13.45 -9.71
C LEU A 12 -1.01 14.53 -9.76
N ASP A 13 -0.68 15.75 -9.34
CA ASP A 13 -1.60 16.88 -9.44
C ASP A 13 -1.59 17.53 -10.83
N SER A 14 -2.46 18.53 -11.03
CA SER A 14 -2.58 19.28 -12.29
C SER A 14 -1.31 20.04 -12.68
N ASN A 15 -0.38 20.23 -11.77
CA ASN A 15 0.89 20.92 -11.96
C ASN A 15 2.07 19.93 -12.08
N ALA A 16 1.79 18.65 -12.29
CA ALA A 16 2.77 17.56 -12.34
C ALA A 16 3.59 17.37 -11.05
N ASN A 17 3.08 17.84 -9.90
CA ASN A 17 3.68 17.55 -8.60
C ASN A 17 3.10 16.25 -8.04
N GLN A 18 3.95 15.47 -7.39
CA GLN A 18 3.51 14.29 -6.65
C GLN A 18 3.07 14.67 -5.24
N LYS A 19 1.81 14.38 -4.91
CA LYS A 19 1.26 14.57 -3.57
C LYS A 19 1.01 13.21 -2.93
N LYS A 20 1.50 13.01 -1.70
CA LYS A 20 1.19 11.81 -0.92
C LYS A 20 -0.29 11.81 -0.53
N ILE A 21 -1.01 10.73 -0.83
CA ILE A 21 -2.44 10.60 -0.55
C ILE A 21 -2.77 9.51 0.48
N ALA A 22 -1.92 8.50 0.60
CA ALA A 22 -2.08 7.44 1.60
C ALA A 22 -0.73 6.82 1.98
N THR A 23 -0.68 6.19 3.15
CA THR A 23 0.40 5.32 3.62
C THR A 23 -0.21 4.00 4.07
N PHE A 24 0.23 2.92 3.46
CA PHE A 24 -0.12 1.55 3.84
C PHE A 24 0.96 1.07 4.81
N LYS A 25 0.56 0.59 5.99
CA LYS A 25 1.46 0.27 7.10
C LYS A 25 1.23 -1.14 7.61
N LEU A 26 2.30 -1.85 7.92
CA LEU A 26 2.29 -3.09 8.66
C LEU A 26 3.31 -2.97 9.77
N LEU A 27 2.82 -2.94 11.00
CA LEU A 27 3.67 -3.11 12.17
C LEU A 27 4.04 -4.59 12.22
N ASP A 28 5.33 -4.90 12.27
CA ASP A 28 5.96 -6.23 12.30
C ASP A 28 5.49 -7.26 11.24
N GLU A 29 6.41 -8.03 10.67
CA GLU A 29 6.10 -8.95 9.55
C GLU A 29 5.06 -10.02 9.94
N GLY A 30 4.97 -10.37 11.22
CA GLY A 30 4.01 -11.36 11.74
C GLY A 30 2.72 -10.77 12.34
N SER A 31 2.56 -9.44 12.35
CA SER A 31 1.66 -8.75 13.28
C SER A 31 0.31 -8.34 12.68
N GLY A 32 -0.07 -8.87 11.52
CA GLY A 32 -1.46 -8.90 11.06
C GLY A 32 -1.74 -8.09 9.80
N ALA A 33 -2.84 -7.33 9.83
CA ALA A 33 -3.39 -6.66 8.65
C ALA A 33 -2.72 -5.32 8.37
N VAL A 34 -2.64 -4.97 7.09
CA VAL A 34 -2.19 -3.65 6.63
C VAL A 34 -3.19 -2.58 7.05
N GLU A 35 -2.71 -1.56 7.75
CA GLU A 35 -3.44 -0.36 8.08
C GLU A 35 -3.25 0.72 7.01
N ILE A 36 -4.26 1.56 6.81
CA ILE A 36 -4.20 2.66 5.84
C ILE A 36 -4.38 3.99 6.58
N ASP A 37 -3.34 4.82 6.50
CA ASP A 37 -3.37 6.21 6.91
C ASP A 37 -3.52 7.13 5.70
N GLY A 38 -4.41 8.12 5.79
CA GLY A 38 -4.66 9.08 4.70
C GLY A 38 -6.13 9.30 4.45
N ASN A 39 -6.45 9.86 3.28
CA ASN A 39 -7.84 10.10 2.91
C ASN A 39 -8.51 8.80 2.44
N ARG A 40 -9.27 8.17 3.34
CA ARG A 40 -9.98 6.91 3.10
C ARG A 40 -11.19 7.05 2.18
N GLU A 41 -11.75 8.26 2.04
CA GLU A 41 -12.91 8.54 1.18
C GLU A 41 -12.52 8.62 -0.31
N ARG A 42 -11.23 8.45 -0.64
CA ARG A 42 -10.81 8.36 -2.03
C ARG A 42 -11.30 7.03 -2.61
N PRO A 43 -12.03 7.03 -3.74
CA PRO A 43 -12.59 5.80 -4.33
C PRO A 43 -11.54 4.70 -4.54
N ILE A 44 -10.30 5.07 -4.86
CA ILE A 44 -9.21 4.11 -5.04
C ILE A 44 -8.83 3.38 -3.74
N ILE A 45 -8.90 4.06 -2.59
CA ILE A 45 -8.63 3.46 -1.29
C ILE A 45 -9.81 2.57 -0.89
N GLU A 46 -11.05 3.04 -1.07
CA GLU A 46 -12.26 2.25 -0.80
C GLU A 46 -12.30 0.96 -1.63
N ASN A 47 -12.02 1.05 -2.93
CA ASN A 47 -11.97 -0.10 -3.83
C ASN A 47 -10.94 -1.13 -3.36
N ILE A 48 -9.76 -0.69 -2.92
CA ILE A 48 -8.74 -1.60 -2.41
C ILE A 48 -9.17 -2.27 -1.11
N GLN A 49 -9.85 -1.54 -0.21
CA GLN A 49 -10.36 -2.10 1.03
C GLN A 49 -11.46 -3.13 0.80
N GLY A 50 -12.36 -2.90 -0.15
CA GLY A 50 -13.49 -3.79 -0.45
C GLY A 50 -13.16 -4.92 -1.41
N GLU A 51 -12.38 -4.64 -2.46
CA GLU A 51 -12.15 -5.56 -3.56
C GLU A 51 -10.77 -6.22 -3.57
N GLY A 52 -9.81 -5.74 -2.77
CA GLY A 52 -8.43 -6.21 -2.80
C GLY A 52 -7.70 -5.89 -4.12
N ILE A 53 -6.49 -6.42 -4.25
CA ILE A 53 -5.60 -6.22 -5.40
C ILE A 53 -5.16 -7.57 -5.98
N PHE A 54 -4.79 -7.64 -7.26
CA PHE A 54 -4.24 -8.89 -7.80
C PHE A 54 -2.84 -9.21 -7.24
N ASP A 55 -2.53 -10.51 -7.16
CA ASP A 55 -1.17 -10.99 -6.88
C ASP A 55 -0.31 -10.90 -8.15
N TYR A 56 0.19 -9.69 -8.42
CA TYR A 56 1.05 -9.40 -9.55
C TYR A 56 2.45 -9.99 -9.41
N LYS A 57 2.98 -10.10 -8.18
CA LYS A 57 4.34 -10.58 -7.92
C LYS A 57 4.52 -12.03 -8.37
N TYR A 58 3.53 -12.89 -8.08
CA TYR A 58 3.57 -14.31 -8.43
C TYR A 58 2.67 -14.67 -9.60
N ALA A 59 1.95 -13.69 -10.17
CA ALA A 59 0.97 -13.88 -11.25
C ALA A 59 -0.05 -15.00 -10.95
N ARG A 60 -0.45 -15.11 -9.68
CA ARG A 60 -1.38 -16.14 -9.23
C ARG A 60 -2.83 -15.70 -9.44
N PRO A 61 -3.75 -16.62 -9.79
CA PRO A 61 -5.16 -16.31 -9.76
C PRO A 61 -5.58 -16.02 -8.32
N GLY A 62 -6.09 -14.82 -8.07
CA GLY A 62 -6.55 -14.43 -6.74
C GLY A 62 -6.38 -12.94 -6.47
N LYS A 63 -7.02 -12.51 -5.38
CA LYS A 63 -6.91 -11.17 -4.83
C LYS A 63 -6.26 -11.23 -3.45
N LEU A 64 -5.36 -10.29 -3.20
CA LEU A 64 -4.76 -9.98 -1.92
C LEU A 64 -5.54 -8.86 -1.27
N TYR A 65 -5.75 -8.98 0.03
CA TYR A 65 -6.46 -8.05 0.88
C TYR A 65 -5.55 -7.54 1.99
N LEU A 66 -6.01 -6.56 2.76
CA LEU A 66 -5.23 -5.98 3.85
C LEU A 66 -4.75 -7.04 4.86
N TYR A 67 -5.57 -8.07 5.13
CA TYR A 67 -5.21 -9.15 6.05
C TYR A 67 -4.12 -10.09 5.52
N ASP A 68 -3.75 -10.01 4.24
CA ASP A 68 -2.62 -10.75 3.66
C ASP A 68 -1.26 -10.10 3.95
N GLY A 69 -1.25 -8.98 4.70
CA GLY A 69 -0.07 -8.40 5.32
C GLY A 69 1.03 -8.03 4.31
N MET A 70 2.22 -8.60 4.49
CA MET A 70 3.39 -8.29 3.69
C MET A 70 3.20 -8.59 2.19
N ASN A 71 2.49 -9.67 1.85
CA ASN A 71 2.21 -10.01 0.44
C ASN A 71 1.40 -8.92 -0.25
N PHE A 72 0.44 -8.33 0.46
CA PHE A 72 -0.35 -7.21 -0.04
C PHE A 72 0.54 -5.97 -0.24
N LEU A 73 1.34 -5.61 0.76
CA LEU A 73 2.27 -4.46 0.71
C LEU A 73 3.24 -4.53 -0.48
N GLU A 74 3.86 -5.69 -0.70
CA GLU A 74 4.80 -5.89 -1.81
C GLU A 74 4.15 -5.78 -3.19
N ASN A 75 2.84 -6.04 -3.29
CA ASN A 75 2.10 -6.01 -4.55
C ASN A 75 1.59 -4.60 -4.93
N LEU A 76 1.51 -3.67 -3.98
CA LEU A 76 0.98 -2.31 -4.22
C LEU A 76 1.72 -1.57 -5.33
N LYS A 77 3.05 -1.72 -5.43
CA LYS A 77 3.86 -1.09 -6.48
C LYS A 77 3.52 -1.56 -7.90
N TYR A 78 3.01 -2.78 -8.04
CA TYR A 78 2.59 -3.33 -9.34
C TYR A 78 1.14 -2.98 -9.65
N HIS A 79 0.31 -2.86 -8.61
CA HIS A 79 -1.07 -2.43 -8.74
C HIS A 79 -1.13 -0.97 -9.22
N PHE A 80 -0.36 -0.09 -8.58
CA PHE A 80 -0.24 1.32 -8.94
C PHE A 80 0.92 1.53 -9.91
N ARG A 81 0.71 1.15 -11.16
CA ARG A 81 1.71 1.37 -12.23
C ARG A 81 1.92 2.87 -12.47
N PRO A 82 3.14 3.27 -12.89
CA PRO A 82 3.48 4.68 -13.09
C PRO A 82 2.52 5.37 -14.06
N GLY A 83 2.00 6.52 -13.62
CA GLY A 83 1.05 7.33 -14.36
C GLY A 83 0.46 8.38 -13.43
N TYR A 84 -0.85 8.33 -13.24
CA TYR A 84 -1.56 9.22 -12.31
C TYR A 84 -1.32 8.87 -10.84
N LEU A 85 -1.13 7.58 -10.53
CA LEU A 85 -0.86 7.08 -9.18
C LEU A 85 0.49 6.36 -9.16
N LEU A 86 1.21 6.50 -8.05
CA LEU A 86 2.52 5.87 -7.86
C LEU A 86 2.63 5.36 -6.42
N ALA A 87 2.86 4.06 -6.28
CA ALA A 87 3.24 3.47 -5.00
C ALA A 87 4.75 3.25 -4.95
N THR A 88 5.36 3.52 -3.79
CA THR A 88 6.78 3.23 -3.56
C THR A 88 7.03 1.73 -3.38
N ASP A 89 8.29 1.32 -3.46
CA ASP A 89 8.70 0.05 -2.84
C ASP A 89 8.41 0.04 -1.33
N VAL A 90 8.35 -1.16 -0.75
CA VAL A 90 8.20 -1.34 0.69
C VAL A 90 9.42 -0.76 1.40
N LYS A 91 9.18 0.23 2.26
CA LYS A 91 10.18 0.85 3.14
C LYS A 91 10.13 0.20 4.52
N LYS A 92 11.26 0.19 5.21
CA LYS A 92 11.40 -0.34 6.57
C LYS A 92 11.89 0.77 7.51
N GLN A 93 11.31 0.86 8.70
CA GLN A 93 11.70 1.80 9.73
C GLN A 93 11.68 1.11 11.10
N VAL A 94 12.70 1.34 11.91
CA VAL A 94 12.68 0.93 13.33
C VAL A 94 11.90 1.98 14.11
N VAL A 95 10.90 1.53 14.86
CA VAL A 95 10.13 2.39 15.77
C VAL A 95 10.31 1.88 17.21
N ASP A 96 10.61 2.81 18.11
CA ASP A 96 10.58 2.57 19.55
C ASP A 96 9.18 2.93 20.06
N ASN A 97 8.56 1.99 20.78
CA ASN A 97 7.24 2.18 21.40
C ASN A 97 7.30 3.19 22.54
#